data_AF-A0A2G2LCT0-F1
#
_entry.id   AF-A0A2G2LCT0-F1
#
_cell.length_a   1.000
_cell.length_b   1.000
_cell.length_c   1.000
_cell.angle_alpha   90.00
_cell.angle_beta   90.00
_cell.angle_gamma   90.00
#
_symmetry.space_group_name_H-M   'P 1'
#
loop_
_entity.id
_entity.type
_entity.pdbx_description
1 polymer ?
#
loop_
_entity_poly.entity_id
_entity_poly.type
_entity_poly.pdbx_seq_one_letter_code
_entity_poly.pdbx_strand_id
1 'polypeptide(L)'
;MLLSKIQNFIGRLYFMVKLLQISLLLVLLFNPNDAFSHQCGKAIVSEEVNKIYETCILFARQASYTQNNNEIFRSYFGTFENLSNEANLLELKAESGDHAFQFIWSQVLRFAYSHDLEWRDKAPLILEEQLHYEQDFWVRESAKGGFMAAMEAIIESFLSPYTTKSDSEKRLMQGYAKLLIENNLPGAMDLLVRINATSSHEEVESIFNDQLAQYKILPVKTIHHLARSLVVGRYWSEEGSFEFQKDINKAKELYLFLTNEKKDAKSTYQFALLEGAANKNSALKYFKLAAKYGFAKAVGWLGDYYSCTGDNELARQFLIRSKKLGYVFADDSLGEIDTYGRPNTCDNGWVKAM
;
A
#
# COMPACT_ATOMS: atom_id res chain seq x y z
N MET A 1 52.15 54.94 1.51
CA MET A 1 52.96 53.82 2.05
C MET A 1 52.39 53.22 3.36
N LEU A 2 51.72 54.01 4.23
CA LEU A 2 51.06 53.48 5.44
C LEU A 2 49.82 52.61 5.13
N LEU A 3 49.00 53.02 4.15
CA LEU A 3 47.75 52.34 3.78
C LEU A 3 47.94 50.91 3.24
N SER A 4 49.01 50.65 2.47
CA SER A 4 49.26 49.30 1.95
C SER A 4 49.73 48.31 3.03
N LYS A 5 50.37 48.80 4.10
CA LYS A 5 50.76 47.97 5.25
C LYS A 5 49.54 47.57 6.09
N ILE A 6 48.55 48.46 6.20
CA ILE A 6 47.31 48.20 6.95
C ILE A 6 46.43 47.17 6.21
N GLN A 7 46.28 47.28 4.88
CA GLN A 7 45.51 46.29 4.10
C GLN A 7 46.12 44.89 4.16
N ASN A 8 47.44 44.75 4.11
CA ASN A 8 48.11 43.46 4.25
C ASN A 8 47.95 42.85 5.66
N PHE A 9 47.90 43.69 6.69
CA PHE A 9 47.68 43.23 8.06
C PHE A 9 46.24 42.72 8.27
N ILE A 10 45.24 43.45 7.75
CA ILE A 10 43.83 43.06 7.82
C ILE A 10 43.58 41.74 7.05
N GLY A 11 44.19 41.58 5.88
CA GLY A 11 44.09 40.33 5.11
C GLY A 11 44.66 39.11 5.85
N ARG A 12 45.80 39.27 6.54
CA ARG A 12 46.41 38.20 7.35
C ARG A 12 45.61 37.89 8.61
N LEU A 13 45.04 38.91 9.26
CA LEU A 13 44.20 38.73 10.44
C LEU A 13 42.89 38.01 10.07
N TYR A 14 42.27 38.36 8.95
CA TYR A 14 41.07 37.69 8.44
C TYR A 14 41.34 36.22 8.08
N PHE A 15 42.50 35.94 7.49
CA PHE A 15 42.92 34.56 7.19
C PHE A 15 43.19 33.74 8.46
N MET A 16 43.84 34.33 9.48
CA MET A 16 44.05 33.65 10.77
C MET A 16 42.75 33.41 11.53
N VAL A 17 41.78 34.33 11.49
CA VAL A 17 40.47 34.14 12.13
C VAL A 17 39.68 33.03 11.45
N LYS A 18 39.70 32.94 10.11
CA LYS A 18 39.10 31.81 9.39
C LYS A 18 39.79 30.48 9.70
N LEU A 19 41.13 30.46 9.80
CA LEU A 19 41.87 29.27 10.21
C LEU A 19 41.55 28.84 11.65
N LEU A 20 41.41 29.80 12.58
CA LEU A 20 41.01 29.52 13.96
C LEU A 20 39.56 29.03 14.05
N GLN A 21 38.65 29.55 13.23
CA GLN A 21 37.27 29.04 13.15
C GLN A 21 37.23 27.60 12.61
N ILE A 22 38.02 27.27 11.57
CA ILE A 22 38.15 25.90 11.05
C ILE A 22 38.78 24.96 12.09
N SER A 23 39.77 25.45 12.85
CA SER A 23 40.43 24.67 13.91
C SER A 23 39.51 24.43 15.12
N LEU A 24 38.66 25.41 15.47
CA LEU A 24 37.69 25.28 16.55
C LEU A 24 36.52 24.37 16.15
N LEU A 25 36.14 24.36 14.86
CA LEU A 25 35.21 23.38 14.27
C LEU A 25 35.77 21.95 14.31
N LEU A 26 37.08 21.78 14.11
CA LEU A 26 37.74 20.47 14.22
C LEU A 26 37.74 19.93 15.66
N VAL A 27 37.81 20.79 16.68
CA VAL A 27 37.89 20.36 18.10
C VAL A 27 36.51 20.03 18.69
N LEU A 28 35.42 20.56 18.14
CA LEU A 28 34.05 20.26 18.59
C LEU A 28 33.48 18.95 18.02
N LEU A 29 34.21 18.25 17.14
CA LEU A 29 33.84 16.96 16.53
C LEU A 29 34.24 15.72 17.35
N PHE A 30 34.63 15.86 18.62
CA PHE A 30 35.21 14.75 19.39
C PHE A 30 34.38 14.38 20.63
N ASN A 31 33.28 13.65 20.42
CA ASN A 31 32.62 12.85 21.46
C ASN A 31 32.96 11.35 21.25
N PRO A 32 33.46 10.60 22.24
CA PRO A 32 33.99 9.23 22.02
C PRO A 32 32.97 8.17 21.58
N ASN A 33 31.66 8.47 21.62
CA ASN A 33 30.62 7.60 21.04
C ASN A 33 30.47 7.79 19.51
N ASP A 34 31.23 8.70 18.89
CA ASP A 34 31.15 9.11 17.47
C ASP A 34 32.03 8.32 16.49
N ALA A 35 32.67 7.21 16.88
CA ALA A 35 33.60 6.51 15.97
C ALA A 35 32.96 6.17 14.61
N PHE A 36 31.67 5.83 14.61
CA PHE A 36 30.89 5.57 13.41
C PHE A 36 30.37 6.86 12.73
N SER A 37 29.84 7.81 13.50
CA SER A 37 29.44 9.16 13.02
C SER A 37 30.55 9.82 12.20
N HIS A 38 31.76 9.77 12.75
CA HIS A 38 32.96 10.32 12.16
C HIS A 38 33.41 9.57 10.89
N GLN A 39 33.15 8.26 10.78
CA GLN A 39 33.43 7.52 9.55
C GLN A 39 32.42 7.86 8.45
N CYS A 40 31.13 8.00 8.79
CA CYS A 40 30.10 8.40 7.84
C CYS A 40 30.32 9.85 7.36
N GLY A 41 30.52 10.81 8.27
CA GLY A 41 30.83 12.19 7.90
C GLY A 41 32.08 12.30 7.04
N LYS A 42 33.13 11.54 7.35
CA LYS A 42 34.33 11.44 6.49
C LYS A 42 34.02 10.86 5.11
N ALA A 43 33.16 9.84 5.04
CA ALA A 43 32.74 9.26 3.77
C ALA A 43 32.01 10.30 2.91
N ILE A 44 31.06 11.04 3.49
CA ILE A 44 30.27 12.08 2.81
C ILE A 44 31.18 13.19 2.26
N VAL A 45 32.14 13.64 3.06
CA VAL A 45 33.13 14.65 2.66
C VAL A 45 34.11 14.12 1.60
N SER A 46 34.47 12.83 1.66
CA SER A 46 35.34 12.21 0.65
C SER A 46 34.67 11.99 -0.70
N GLU A 47 33.33 12.11 -0.76
CA GLU A 47 32.51 11.87 -1.96
C GLU A 47 32.61 10.45 -2.53
N GLU A 48 33.20 9.51 -1.78
CA GLU A 48 33.31 8.10 -2.15
C GLU A 48 31.95 7.42 -2.00
N VAL A 49 31.11 7.48 -3.04
CA VAL A 49 29.72 6.95 -3.06
C VAL A 49 29.61 5.56 -2.43
N ASN A 50 30.46 4.60 -2.83
CA ASN A 50 30.42 3.24 -2.30
C ASN A 50 30.65 3.21 -0.79
N LYS A 51 31.60 4.01 -0.30
CA LYS A 51 31.91 4.10 1.12
C LYS A 51 30.81 4.81 1.90
N ILE A 52 30.17 5.83 1.32
CA ILE A 52 29.00 6.47 1.92
C ILE A 52 27.88 5.43 2.03
N TYR A 53 27.60 4.68 0.96
CA TYR A 53 26.55 3.68 0.96
C TYR A 53 26.82 2.55 1.96
N GLU A 54 28.03 1.98 1.98
CA GLU A 54 28.40 0.91 2.90
C GLU A 54 28.46 1.38 4.36
N THR A 55 29.13 2.51 4.60
CA THR A 55 29.37 3.00 5.95
C THR A 55 28.12 3.65 6.53
N CYS A 56 27.42 4.49 5.79
CA CYS A 56 26.28 5.23 6.33
C CYS A 56 24.96 4.46 6.19
N ILE A 57 24.69 3.86 5.02
CA ILE A 57 23.33 3.43 4.64
C ILE A 57 23.09 1.94 4.88
N LEU A 58 24.00 1.05 4.45
CA LEU A 58 23.82 -0.40 4.64
C LEU A 58 23.79 -0.78 6.12
N PHE A 59 24.68 -0.17 6.91
CA PHE A 59 24.64 -0.33 8.37
C PHE A 59 23.27 0.08 8.92
N ALA A 60 22.76 1.26 8.55
CA ALA A 60 21.46 1.75 9.01
C ALA A 60 20.31 0.80 8.66
N ARG A 61 20.33 0.26 7.44
CA ARG A 61 19.36 -0.74 6.98
C ARG A 61 19.44 -2.03 7.81
N GLN A 62 20.63 -2.50 8.14
CA GLN A 62 20.79 -3.68 9.02
C GLN A 62 20.34 -3.37 10.45
N ALA A 63 20.60 -2.14 10.90
CA ALA A 63 20.34 -1.71 12.25
C ALA A 63 18.85 -1.45 12.49
N SER A 64 18.10 -0.95 11.50
CA SER A 64 16.66 -0.67 11.60
C SER A 64 15.78 -1.91 11.85
N TYR A 65 16.31 -3.12 11.64
CA TYR A 65 15.67 -4.37 12.07
C TYR A 65 15.71 -4.61 13.59
N THR A 66 16.40 -3.75 14.34
CA THR A 66 16.49 -3.79 15.81
C THR A 66 16.09 -2.42 16.38
N GLN A 67 15.05 -2.39 17.22
CA GLN A 67 14.43 -1.13 17.72
C GLN A 67 15.42 -0.12 18.32
N ASN A 68 16.54 -0.56 18.89
CA ASN A 68 17.53 0.31 19.54
C ASN A 68 18.42 1.11 18.58
N ASN A 69 18.48 0.78 17.29
CA ASN A 69 19.45 1.39 16.39
C ASN A 69 18.90 2.53 15.51
N ASN A 70 17.59 2.76 15.51
CA ASN A 70 17.00 3.92 14.82
C ASN A 70 17.42 5.24 15.50
N GLU A 71 17.55 5.25 16.83
CA GLU A 71 18.09 6.40 17.56
C GLU A 71 19.55 6.70 17.17
N ILE A 72 20.33 5.65 16.92
CA ILE A 72 21.72 5.77 16.47
C ILE A 72 21.77 6.40 15.08
N PHE A 73 20.97 5.91 14.13
CA PHE A 73 20.93 6.48 12.79
C PHE A 73 20.43 7.94 12.77
N ARG A 74 19.39 8.24 13.56
CA ARG A 74 18.87 9.58 13.77
C ARG A 74 19.93 10.53 14.36
N SER A 75 20.74 10.06 15.30
CA SER A 75 21.79 10.88 15.91
C SER A 75 22.80 11.43 14.88
N TYR A 76 22.95 10.78 13.72
CA TYR A 76 23.85 11.21 12.66
C TYR A 76 23.22 12.22 11.70
N PHE A 77 21.93 12.07 11.40
CA PHE A 77 21.28 12.89 10.38
C PHE A 77 20.38 14.00 10.95
N GLY A 78 20.20 14.03 12.28
CA GLY A 78 19.31 14.98 12.94
C GLY A 78 17.85 14.57 12.80
N THR A 79 16.96 15.55 12.78
CA THR A 79 15.52 15.35 12.51
C THR A 79 15.15 16.04 11.21
N PHE A 80 14.00 15.68 10.63
CA PHE A 80 13.50 16.37 9.44
C PHE A 80 13.35 17.89 9.63
N GLU A 81 12.94 18.33 10.82
CA GLU A 81 12.80 19.76 11.17
C GLU A 81 14.15 20.44 11.51
N ASN A 82 15.19 19.66 11.81
CA ASN A 82 16.49 20.15 12.24
C ASN A 82 17.59 19.22 11.73
N LEU A 83 17.89 19.36 10.44
CA LEU A 83 18.89 18.57 9.73
C LEU A 83 20.29 18.78 10.34
N SER A 84 21.04 17.69 10.49
CA SER A 84 22.48 17.74 10.77
C SER A 84 23.26 18.41 9.61
N ASN A 85 24.54 18.71 9.83
CA ASN A 85 25.41 19.21 8.75
C ASN A 85 25.60 18.17 7.64
N GLU A 86 25.69 16.90 8.02
CA GLU A 86 25.82 15.74 7.14
C GLU A 86 24.58 15.59 6.25
N ALA A 87 23.39 15.71 6.84
CA ALA A 87 22.11 15.69 6.10
C ALA A 87 22.01 16.85 5.11
N ASN A 88 22.27 18.10 5.56
CA ASN A 88 22.27 19.27 4.68
C ASN A 88 23.24 19.10 3.49
N LEU A 89 24.42 18.52 3.72
CA LEU A 89 25.39 18.28 2.65
C LEU A 89 24.92 17.22 1.64
N LEU A 90 24.28 16.15 2.12
CA LEU A 90 23.70 15.12 1.24
C LEU A 90 22.54 15.67 0.41
N GLU A 91 21.66 16.45 1.03
CA GLU A 91 20.53 17.12 0.37
C GLU A 91 21.03 18.06 -0.73
N LEU A 92 21.96 18.97 -0.42
CA LEU A 92 22.55 19.88 -1.42
C LEU A 92 23.19 19.13 -2.59
N LYS A 93 23.80 17.97 -2.35
CA LYS A 93 24.38 17.14 -3.41
C LYS A 93 23.30 16.45 -4.25
N ALA A 94 22.23 15.96 -3.63
CA ALA A 94 21.09 15.41 -4.34
C ALA A 94 20.43 16.48 -5.25
N GLU A 95 20.26 17.70 -4.72
CA GLU A 95 19.75 18.86 -5.46
C GLU A 95 20.68 19.29 -6.61
N SER A 96 21.99 19.06 -6.50
CA SER A 96 22.93 19.36 -7.58
C SER A 96 22.77 18.48 -8.83
N GLY A 97 21.96 17.41 -8.75
CA GLY A 97 21.71 16.48 -9.84
C GLY A 97 22.58 15.22 -9.81
N ASP A 98 23.41 15.02 -8.79
CA ASP A 98 24.21 13.80 -8.66
C ASP A 98 23.31 12.62 -8.28
N HIS A 99 23.14 11.69 -9.21
CA HIS A 99 22.22 10.57 -9.08
C HIS A 99 22.56 9.62 -7.93
N ALA A 100 23.82 9.46 -7.57
CA ALA A 100 24.19 8.63 -6.43
C ALA A 100 23.75 9.30 -5.12
N PHE A 101 23.97 10.60 -4.99
CA PHE A 101 23.54 11.37 -3.83
C PHE A 101 22.02 11.50 -3.75
N GLN A 102 21.31 11.58 -4.87
CA GLN A 102 19.84 11.49 -4.90
C GLN A 102 19.34 10.18 -4.27
N PHE A 103 19.94 9.04 -4.62
CA PHE A 103 19.58 7.77 -3.99
C PHE A 103 19.93 7.75 -2.51
N ILE A 104 21.14 8.17 -2.13
CA ILE A 104 21.57 8.19 -0.73
C ILE A 104 20.64 9.06 0.12
N TRP A 105 20.26 10.25 -0.38
CA TRP A 105 19.33 11.14 0.28
C TRP A 105 17.96 10.48 0.49
N SER A 106 17.42 9.77 -0.52
CA SER A 106 16.19 9.01 -0.35
C SER A 106 16.26 7.98 0.79
N GLN A 107 17.43 7.39 1.03
CA GLN A 107 17.61 6.44 2.12
C GLN A 107 17.68 7.15 3.48
N VAL A 108 18.22 8.38 3.54
CA VAL A 108 18.16 9.20 4.75
C VAL A 108 16.71 9.56 5.08
N LEU A 109 15.93 10.03 4.09
CA LEU A 109 14.50 10.32 4.26
C LEU A 109 13.75 9.08 4.81
N ARG A 110 14.00 7.90 4.23
CA ARG A 110 13.39 6.64 4.67
C ARG A 110 13.80 6.22 6.08
N PHE A 111 15.09 6.16 6.37
CA PHE A 111 15.55 5.49 7.59
C PHE A 111 15.72 6.45 8.78
N ALA A 112 16.04 7.73 8.54
CA ALA A 112 16.19 8.71 9.61
C ALA A 112 14.86 9.39 9.93
N TYR A 113 14.04 9.69 8.93
CA TYR A 113 12.92 10.62 9.10
C TYR A 113 11.54 9.96 9.06
N SER A 114 11.32 8.88 8.29
CA SER A 114 10.00 8.21 8.31
C SER A 114 9.69 7.63 9.69
N HIS A 115 10.69 7.06 10.37
CA HIS A 115 10.54 6.53 11.72
C HIS A 115 10.31 7.62 12.78
N ASP A 116 10.72 8.87 12.52
CA ASP A 116 10.47 9.98 13.45
C ASP A 116 8.97 10.32 13.55
N LEU A 117 8.17 9.90 12.57
CA LEU A 117 6.73 10.14 12.51
C LEU A 117 5.92 8.97 13.09
N GLU A 118 6.34 7.72 12.86
CA GLU A 118 5.66 6.52 13.36
C GLU A 118 5.52 6.49 14.90
N TRP A 119 6.47 7.10 15.63
CA TRP A 119 6.47 7.13 17.11
C TRP A 119 5.87 8.41 17.72
N ARG A 120 5.61 9.45 16.90
CA ARG A 120 4.81 10.58 17.38
C ARG A 120 3.35 10.20 17.21
N ASP A 121 2.63 9.94 18.30
CA ASP A 121 1.15 9.81 18.37
C ASP A 121 0.36 10.97 17.71
N LYS A 122 1.05 11.98 17.15
CA LYS A 122 0.53 13.23 16.62
C LYS A 122 1.24 13.74 15.36
N ALA A 123 2.09 12.95 14.69
CA ALA A 123 2.54 13.37 13.37
C ALA A 123 1.30 13.58 12.47
N PRO A 124 1.09 14.76 11.88
CA PRO A 124 0.00 14.93 10.94
C PRO A 124 0.21 13.94 9.79
N LEU A 125 -0.79 13.13 9.44
CA LEU A 125 -0.77 12.20 8.30
C LEU A 125 -0.18 12.84 7.02
N ILE A 126 -0.38 14.14 6.85
CA ILE A 126 0.15 14.96 5.74
C ILE A 126 1.68 14.93 5.67
N LEU A 127 2.39 14.95 6.80
CA LEU A 127 3.85 15.01 6.82
C LEU A 127 4.48 13.65 6.45
N GLU A 128 3.85 12.54 6.85
CA GLU A 128 4.28 11.19 6.48
C GLU A 128 4.11 10.95 4.98
N GLU A 129 2.96 11.36 4.43
CA GLU A 129 2.69 11.29 3.00
C GLU A 129 3.69 12.14 2.18
N GLN A 130 4.04 13.34 2.67
CA GLN A 130 5.05 14.20 2.06
C GLN A 130 6.44 13.55 2.02
N LEU A 131 6.89 12.96 3.14
CA LEU A 131 8.18 12.27 3.19
C LEU A 131 8.24 11.07 2.25
N HIS A 132 7.16 10.28 2.18
CA HIS A 132 7.08 9.17 1.24
C HIS A 132 7.12 9.64 -0.22
N TYR A 133 6.40 10.71 -0.55
CA TYR A 133 6.43 11.30 -1.88
C TYR A 133 7.83 11.80 -2.25
N GLU A 134 8.50 12.50 -1.32
CA GLU A 134 9.84 13.03 -1.53
C GLU A 134 10.87 11.91 -1.69
N GLN A 135 10.81 10.88 -0.84
CA GLN A 135 11.63 9.69 -0.97
C GLN A 135 11.47 9.06 -2.36
N ASP A 136 10.24 8.81 -2.80
CA ASP A 136 9.95 8.20 -4.10
C ASP A 136 10.43 9.07 -5.26
N PHE A 137 10.30 10.39 -5.14
CA PHE A 137 10.83 11.35 -6.12
C PHE A 137 12.34 11.16 -6.30
N TRP A 138 13.11 11.17 -5.20
CA TRP A 138 14.58 11.07 -5.28
C TRP A 138 15.07 9.71 -5.79
N VAL A 139 14.41 8.61 -5.42
CA VAL A 139 14.73 7.28 -5.99
C VAL A 139 14.47 7.28 -7.50
N ARG A 140 13.36 7.86 -7.97
CA ARG A 140 13.02 7.91 -9.40
C ARG A 140 13.98 8.76 -10.20
N GLU A 141 14.37 9.95 -9.71
CA GLU A 141 15.34 10.81 -10.39
C GLU A 141 16.73 10.16 -10.45
N SER A 142 17.15 9.51 -9.37
CA SER A 142 18.41 8.74 -9.35
C SER A 142 18.42 7.61 -10.39
N ALA A 143 17.33 6.84 -10.49
CA ALA A 143 17.20 5.75 -11.44
C ALA A 143 17.17 6.25 -12.90
N LYS A 144 16.43 7.33 -13.18
CA LYS A 144 16.43 7.98 -14.52
C LYS A 144 17.82 8.44 -14.92
N GLY A 145 18.61 8.86 -13.95
CA GLY A 145 19.99 9.27 -14.10
C GLY A 145 21.01 8.16 -14.32
N GLY A 146 20.58 6.90 -14.32
CA GLY A 146 21.48 5.77 -14.58
C GLY A 146 22.04 5.11 -13.32
N PHE A 147 21.64 5.52 -12.11
CA PHE A 147 22.17 4.92 -10.89
C PHE A 147 21.55 3.53 -10.63
N MET A 148 22.38 2.50 -10.71
CA MET A 148 21.92 1.09 -10.70
C MET A 148 21.21 0.68 -9.40
N ALA A 149 21.68 1.13 -8.23
CA ALA A 149 21.04 0.76 -6.96
C ALA A 149 19.63 1.35 -6.83
N ALA A 150 19.38 2.52 -7.44
CA ALA A 150 18.05 3.10 -7.50
C ALA A 150 17.14 2.32 -8.45
N MET A 151 17.65 1.91 -9.62
CA MET A 151 16.91 1.04 -10.54
C MET A 151 16.48 -0.27 -9.87
N GLU A 152 17.41 -0.93 -9.17
CA GLU A 152 17.14 -2.16 -8.41
C GLU A 152 16.06 -1.94 -7.35
N ALA A 153 16.16 -0.86 -6.56
CA ALA A 153 15.17 -0.53 -5.54
C ALA A 153 13.75 -0.30 -6.11
N ILE A 154 13.63 0.37 -7.27
CA ILE A 154 12.32 0.56 -7.92
C ILE A 154 11.78 -0.77 -8.45
N ILE A 155 12.64 -1.61 -9.04
CA ILE A 155 12.24 -2.95 -9.52
C ILE A 155 11.75 -3.81 -8.35
N GLU A 156 12.45 -3.84 -7.22
CA GLU A 156 12.03 -4.59 -6.04
C GLU A 156 10.67 -4.12 -5.53
N SER A 157 10.46 -2.80 -5.47
CA SER A 157 9.16 -2.21 -5.11
C SER A 157 8.06 -2.61 -6.09
N PHE A 158 8.34 -2.61 -7.39
CA PHE A 158 7.42 -3.07 -8.43
C PHE A 158 7.08 -4.56 -8.30
N LEU A 159 8.03 -5.39 -7.88
CA LEU A 159 7.81 -6.84 -7.69
C LEU A 159 7.07 -7.18 -6.40
N SER A 160 6.77 -6.18 -5.55
CA SER A 160 5.90 -6.35 -4.38
C SER A 160 4.50 -6.85 -4.80
N PRO A 161 3.87 -7.76 -4.03
CA PRO A 161 2.52 -8.24 -4.30
C PRO A 161 1.43 -7.22 -3.89
N TYR A 162 1.81 -6.12 -3.25
CA TYR A 162 0.88 -5.14 -2.68
C TYR A 162 0.60 -3.93 -3.60
N THR A 163 1.26 -3.84 -4.74
CA THR A 163 1.14 -2.70 -5.66
C THR A 163 0.43 -3.12 -6.94
N THR A 164 -0.56 -2.34 -7.36
CA THR A 164 -1.15 -2.44 -8.71
C THR A 164 -0.15 -1.84 -9.70
N LYS A 165 0.05 -2.48 -10.85
CA LYS A 165 1.17 -2.17 -11.75
C LYS A 165 0.63 -1.81 -13.13
N SER A 166 0.88 -0.61 -13.62
CA SER A 166 0.51 -0.28 -14.99
C SER A 166 1.44 -0.93 -16.00
N ASP A 167 0.95 -1.08 -17.23
CA ASP A 167 1.70 -1.47 -18.40
C ASP A 167 2.92 -0.57 -18.63
N SER A 168 2.76 0.73 -18.36
CA SER A 168 3.82 1.72 -18.51
C SER A 168 4.95 1.50 -17.49
N GLU A 169 4.60 1.18 -16.24
CA GLU A 169 5.56 0.86 -15.19
C GLU A 169 6.25 -0.46 -15.46
N LYS A 170 5.52 -1.49 -15.90
CA LYS A 170 6.10 -2.79 -16.31
C LYS A 170 7.15 -2.59 -17.40
N ARG A 171 6.86 -1.81 -18.43
CA ARG A 171 7.81 -1.48 -19.51
C ARG A 171 9.02 -0.69 -18.99
N LEU A 172 8.81 0.27 -18.09
CA LEU A 172 9.91 1.02 -17.46
C LEU A 172 10.83 0.08 -16.67
N MET A 173 10.27 -0.84 -15.88
CA MET A 173 11.04 -1.82 -15.10
C MET A 173 11.80 -2.79 -15.99
N GLN A 174 11.21 -3.25 -17.10
CA GLN A 174 11.92 -4.04 -18.10
C GLN A 174 13.12 -3.27 -18.69
N GLY A 175 12.97 -1.97 -18.91
CA GLY A 175 14.06 -1.08 -19.36
C GLY A 175 15.19 -1.02 -18.34
N TYR A 176 14.86 -0.76 -17.07
CA TYR A 176 15.85 -0.77 -15.99
C TYR A 176 16.55 -2.12 -15.83
N ALA A 177 15.81 -3.23 -15.84
CA ALA A 177 16.41 -4.56 -15.73
C ALA A 177 17.39 -4.86 -16.88
N LYS A 178 17.08 -4.42 -18.11
CA LYS A 178 18.01 -4.53 -19.25
C LYS A 178 19.29 -3.73 -19.04
N LEU A 179 19.20 -2.49 -18.55
CA LEU A 179 20.38 -1.68 -18.22
C LEU A 179 21.23 -2.33 -17.13
N LEU A 180 20.60 -2.94 -16.11
CA LEU A 180 21.31 -3.68 -15.06
C LEU A 180 22.04 -4.92 -15.62
N ILE A 181 21.42 -5.64 -16.57
CA ILE A 181 22.06 -6.77 -17.28
C ILE A 181 23.25 -6.30 -18.11
N GLU A 182 23.11 -5.21 -18.86
CA GLU A 182 24.19 -4.63 -19.69
C GLU A 182 25.40 -4.21 -18.86
N ASN A 183 25.18 -3.81 -17.60
CA ASN A 183 26.23 -3.46 -16.65
C ASN A 183 26.71 -4.65 -15.79
N ASN A 184 26.32 -5.88 -16.13
CA ASN A 184 26.73 -7.12 -15.45
C ASN A 184 26.36 -7.16 -13.94
N LEU A 185 25.25 -6.53 -13.53
CA LEU A 185 24.78 -6.65 -12.16
C LEU A 185 24.32 -8.10 -11.89
N PRO A 186 24.87 -8.78 -10.86
CA PRO A 186 24.42 -10.12 -10.49
C PRO A 186 22.92 -10.17 -10.18
N GLY A 187 22.21 -11.17 -10.68
CA GLY A 187 20.76 -11.33 -10.44
C GLY A 187 19.85 -10.49 -11.34
N ALA A 188 20.36 -9.56 -12.15
CA ALA A 188 19.52 -8.71 -13.00
C ALA A 188 18.67 -9.48 -14.03
N MET A 189 19.15 -10.64 -14.50
CA MET A 189 18.36 -11.52 -15.38
C MET A 189 17.15 -12.13 -14.66
N ASP A 190 17.28 -12.51 -13.39
CA ASP A 190 16.16 -13.00 -12.57
C ASP A 190 15.11 -11.92 -12.39
N LEU A 191 15.53 -10.68 -12.13
CA LEU A 191 14.64 -9.53 -12.06
C LEU A 191 13.82 -9.37 -13.34
N LEU A 192 14.44 -9.43 -14.51
CA LEU A 192 13.73 -9.33 -15.80
C LEU A 192 12.71 -10.46 -15.99
N VAL A 193 13.07 -11.69 -15.63
CA VAL A 193 12.15 -12.84 -15.70
C VAL A 193 10.93 -12.61 -14.80
N ARG A 194 11.14 -12.17 -13.56
CA ARG A 194 10.06 -11.88 -12.60
C ARG A 194 9.17 -10.73 -13.04
N ILE A 195 9.73 -9.66 -13.62
CA ILE A 195 8.96 -8.55 -14.18
C ILE A 195 8.07 -9.05 -15.33
N ASN A 196 8.61 -9.88 -16.22
CA ASN A 196 7.84 -10.42 -17.35
C ASN A 196 6.70 -11.34 -16.91
N ALA A 197 6.91 -12.10 -15.82
CA ALA A 197 5.90 -12.97 -15.25
C ALA A 197 4.81 -12.24 -14.45
N THR A 198 5.01 -10.95 -14.14
CA THR A 198 4.03 -10.15 -13.40
C THR A 198 3.02 -9.54 -14.37
N SER A 199 1.72 -9.75 -14.13
CA SER A 199 0.67 -9.12 -14.93
C SER A 199 0.52 -7.64 -14.58
N SER A 200 0.32 -6.82 -15.61
CA SER A 200 -0.11 -5.44 -15.44
C SER A 200 -1.61 -5.36 -15.15
N HIS A 201 -2.05 -4.20 -14.67
CA HIS A 201 -3.45 -3.87 -14.49
C HIS A 201 -4.23 -4.01 -15.79
N GLU A 202 -3.69 -3.50 -16.89
CA GLU A 202 -4.30 -3.52 -18.22
C GLU A 202 -4.40 -4.95 -18.77
N GLU A 203 -3.39 -5.80 -18.55
CA GLU A 203 -3.44 -7.22 -18.89
C GLU A 203 -4.56 -7.93 -18.10
N VAL A 204 -4.63 -7.69 -16.78
CA VAL A 204 -5.67 -8.27 -15.91
C VAL A 204 -7.06 -7.74 -16.28
N GLU A 205 -7.18 -6.46 -16.61
CA GLU A 205 -8.43 -5.84 -17.06
C GLU A 205 -8.90 -6.40 -18.40
N SER A 206 -7.99 -6.63 -19.35
CA SER A 206 -8.31 -7.31 -20.61
C SER A 206 -8.87 -8.71 -20.34
N ILE A 207 -8.20 -9.51 -19.51
CA ILE A 207 -8.65 -10.86 -19.14
C ILE A 207 -10.04 -10.80 -18.46
N PHE A 208 -10.22 -9.86 -17.54
CA PHE A 208 -11.50 -9.65 -16.84
C PHE A 208 -12.62 -9.33 -17.83
N ASN A 209 -12.38 -8.42 -18.77
CA ASN A 209 -13.35 -8.00 -19.78
C ASN A 209 -13.67 -9.12 -20.77
N ASP A 210 -12.67 -9.90 -21.18
CA ASP A 210 -12.86 -11.08 -22.03
C ASP A 210 -13.74 -12.13 -21.33
N GLN A 211 -13.46 -12.41 -20.05
CA GLN A 211 -14.30 -13.28 -19.23
C GLN A 211 -15.72 -12.72 -19.08
N LEU A 212 -15.85 -11.42 -18.88
CA LEU A 212 -17.14 -10.74 -18.76
C LEU A 212 -17.94 -10.80 -20.07
N ALA A 213 -17.29 -10.75 -21.23
CA ALA A 213 -17.96 -10.88 -22.52
C ALA A 213 -18.50 -12.31 -22.76
N GLN A 214 -17.79 -13.32 -22.28
CA GLN A 214 -18.13 -14.74 -22.48
C GLN A 214 -18.73 -15.43 -21.26
N TYR A 215 -19.22 -14.67 -20.26
CA TYR A 215 -19.59 -15.21 -18.95
C TYR A 215 -20.57 -16.39 -18.98
N LYS A 216 -21.44 -16.48 -20.01
CA LYS A 216 -22.47 -17.52 -20.12
C LYS A 216 -21.93 -18.94 -20.24
N ILE A 217 -20.69 -19.09 -20.72
CA ILE A 217 -20.01 -20.39 -20.84
C ILE A 217 -19.01 -20.66 -19.70
N LEU A 218 -18.83 -19.70 -18.80
CA LEU A 218 -17.87 -19.83 -17.70
C LEU A 218 -18.40 -20.70 -16.55
N PRO A 219 -17.51 -21.27 -15.73
CA PRO A 219 -17.89 -21.92 -14.48
C PRO A 219 -18.60 -20.95 -13.52
N VAL A 220 -19.56 -21.47 -12.74
CA VAL A 220 -20.35 -20.69 -11.76
C VAL A 220 -19.43 -19.89 -10.82
N LYS A 221 -18.35 -20.50 -10.33
CA LYS A 221 -17.37 -19.84 -9.45
C LYS A 221 -16.74 -18.61 -10.10
N THR A 222 -16.39 -18.69 -11.39
CA THR A 222 -15.80 -17.56 -12.12
C THR A 222 -16.82 -16.44 -12.27
N ILE A 223 -18.07 -16.76 -12.62
CA ILE A 223 -19.14 -15.75 -12.72
C ILE A 223 -19.40 -15.09 -11.35
N HIS A 224 -19.35 -15.84 -10.24
CA HIS A 224 -19.42 -15.25 -8.89
C HIS A 224 -18.29 -14.27 -8.63
N HIS A 225 -17.07 -14.60 -9.02
CA HIS A 225 -15.92 -13.72 -8.82
C HIS A 225 -16.10 -12.42 -9.62
N LEU A 226 -16.43 -12.52 -10.92
CA LEU A 226 -16.71 -11.36 -11.77
C LEU A 226 -17.82 -10.49 -11.18
N ALA A 227 -18.97 -11.08 -10.83
CA ALA A 227 -20.11 -10.34 -10.29
C ALA A 227 -19.77 -9.67 -8.95
N ARG A 228 -19.04 -10.36 -8.06
CA ARG A 228 -18.57 -9.77 -6.80
C ARG A 228 -17.61 -8.61 -7.05
N SER A 229 -16.68 -8.76 -7.98
CA SER A 229 -15.72 -7.72 -8.33
C SER A 229 -16.38 -6.44 -8.83
N LEU A 230 -17.41 -6.56 -9.65
CA LEU A 230 -18.22 -5.43 -10.11
C LEU A 230 -19.05 -4.76 -8.99
N VAL A 231 -19.35 -5.48 -7.90
CA VAL A 231 -20.01 -4.89 -6.71
C VAL A 231 -19.01 -4.15 -5.82
N VAL A 232 -17.88 -4.78 -5.52
CA VAL A 232 -16.92 -4.25 -4.53
C VAL A 232 -15.89 -3.30 -5.13
N GLY A 233 -15.69 -3.33 -6.46
CA GLY A 233 -14.67 -2.54 -7.16
C GLY A 233 -13.27 -3.12 -7.04
N ARG A 234 -13.16 -4.45 -6.88
CA ARG A 234 -11.88 -5.14 -6.70
C ARG A 234 -11.92 -6.56 -7.26
N TYR A 235 -10.91 -6.94 -8.01
CA TYR A 235 -10.73 -8.28 -8.57
C TYR A 235 -9.51 -8.93 -7.94
N TRP A 236 -9.65 -10.19 -7.53
CA TRP A 236 -8.58 -10.98 -6.94
C TRP A 236 -8.13 -12.04 -7.94
N SER A 237 -6.88 -11.95 -8.36
CA SER A 237 -6.20 -12.98 -9.13
C SER A 237 -5.16 -13.71 -8.25
N GLU A 238 -4.46 -14.69 -8.80
CA GLU A 238 -3.35 -15.35 -8.10
C GLU A 238 -2.19 -14.39 -7.80
N GLU A 239 -2.11 -13.28 -8.53
CA GLU A 239 -1.02 -12.31 -8.46
C GLU A 239 -1.30 -11.14 -7.51
N GLY A 240 -2.54 -10.98 -7.06
CA GLY A 240 -2.90 -9.94 -6.11
C GLY A 240 -4.32 -9.41 -6.28
N SER A 241 -4.56 -8.22 -5.72
CA SER A 241 -5.82 -7.52 -5.85
C SER A 241 -5.70 -6.30 -6.75
N PHE A 242 -6.62 -6.18 -7.68
CA PHE A 242 -6.68 -5.12 -8.69
C PHE A 242 -7.95 -4.33 -8.47
N GLU A 243 -7.86 -3.00 -8.48
CA GLU A 243 -9.03 -2.14 -8.38
C GLU A 243 -9.78 -2.12 -9.71
N PHE A 244 -11.10 -2.05 -9.69
CA PHE A 244 -11.92 -2.04 -10.89
C PHE A 244 -13.07 -1.07 -10.74
N GLN A 245 -13.53 -0.51 -11.86
CA GLN A 245 -14.75 0.27 -11.86
C GLN A 245 -15.94 -0.61 -11.44
N LYS A 246 -16.72 -0.13 -10.47
CA LYS A 246 -17.95 -0.80 -10.07
C LYS A 246 -18.99 -0.71 -11.19
N ASP A 247 -19.65 -1.83 -11.47
CA ASP A 247 -20.82 -1.88 -12.36
C ASP A 247 -21.89 -2.78 -11.74
N ILE A 248 -22.74 -2.17 -10.92
CA ILE A 248 -23.81 -2.89 -10.22
C ILE A 248 -24.83 -3.48 -11.20
N ASN A 249 -25.07 -2.84 -12.35
CA ASN A 249 -26.04 -3.32 -13.33
C ASN A 249 -25.53 -4.58 -14.01
N LYS A 250 -24.25 -4.60 -14.39
CA LYS A 250 -23.63 -5.80 -14.96
C LYS A 250 -23.50 -6.91 -13.91
N ALA A 251 -23.19 -6.59 -12.65
CA ALA A 251 -23.23 -7.57 -11.57
C ALA A 251 -24.62 -8.21 -11.41
N LYS A 252 -25.69 -7.40 -11.46
CA LYS A 252 -27.08 -7.88 -11.45
C LYS A 252 -27.37 -8.81 -12.63
N GLU A 253 -26.92 -8.46 -13.83
CA GLU A 253 -27.05 -9.32 -15.02
C GLU A 253 -26.42 -10.71 -14.78
N LEU A 254 -25.19 -10.75 -14.27
CA LEU A 254 -24.48 -12.00 -13.99
C LEU A 254 -25.19 -12.84 -12.91
N TYR A 255 -25.61 -12.23 -11.81
CA TYR A 255 -26.34 -12.97 -10.76
C TYR A 255 -27.72 -13.44 -11.21
N LEU A 256 -28.41 -12.67 -12.07
CA LEU A 256 -29.69 -13.06 -12.64
C LEU A 256 -29.54 -14.25 -13.60
N PHE A 257 -28.49 -14.26 -14.43
CA PHE A 257 -28.14 -15.40 -15.26
C PHE A 257 -27.92 -16.66 -14.41
N LEU A 258 -27.11 -16.59 -13.35
CA LEU A 258 -26.87 -17.72 -12.45
C LEU A 258 -28.15 -18.18 -11.73
N THR A 259 -29.05 -17.24 -11.42
CA THR A 259 -30.36 -17.55 -10.82
C THR A 259 -31.26 -18.33 -11.77
N ASN A 260 -31.34 -17.92 -13.02
CA ASN A 260 -32.26 -18.48 -14.00
C ASN A 260 -31.73 -19.79 -14.61
N GLU A 261 -30.47 -19.78 -15.04
CA GLU A 261 -29.89 -20.88 -15.82
C GLU A 261 -29.25 -21.96 -14.95
N LYS A 262 -28.73 -21.57 -13.78
CA LYS A 262 -27.99 -22.49 -12.89
C LYS A 262 -28.72 -22.79 -11.58
N LYS A 263 -29.82 -22.07 -11.28
CA LYS A 263 -30.56 -22.16 -10.01
C LYS A 263 -29.63 -22.01 -8.80
N ASP A 264 -28.62 -21.15 -8.93
CA ASP A 264 -27.59 -20.97 -7.90
C ASP A 264 -28.13 -20.15 -6.72
N ALA A 265 -28.36 -20.83 -5.60
CA ALA A 265 -29.03 -20.26 -4.44
C ALA A 265 -28.31 -19.02 -3.85
N LYS A 266 -26.96 -19.04 -3.87
CA LYS A 266 -26.13 -17.94 -3.39
C LYS A 266 -26.27 -16.70 -4.30
N SER A 267 -26.22 -16.88 -5.62
CA SER A 267 -26.42 -15.80 -6.60
C SER A 267 -27.79 -15.19 -6.51
N THR A 268 -28.82 -16.02 -6.34
CA THR A 268 -30.18 -15.54 -6.17
C THR A 268 -30.32 -14.65 -4.94
N TYR A 269 -29.64 -15.00 -3.85
CA TYR A 269 -29.56 -14.16 -2.65
C TYR A 269 -28.79 -12.86 -2.89
N GLN A 270 -27.64 -12.91 -3.58
CA GLN A 270 -26.87 -11.69 -3.91
C GLN A 270 -27.66 -10.75 -4.83
N PHE A 271 -28.36 -11.29 -5.83
CA PHE A 271 -29.27 -10.54 -6.68
C PHE A 271 -30.37 -9.86 -5.85
N ALA A 272 -30.99 -10.59 -4.91
CA ALA A 272 -32.00 -10.05 -4.02
C ALA A 272 -31.48 -8.86 -3.19
N LEU A 273 -30.25 -8.94 -2.67
CA LEU A 273 -29.62 -7.82 -1.96
C LEU A 273 -29.46 -6.58 -2.85
N LEU A 274 -28.95 -6.76 -4.07
CA LEU A 274 -28.78 -5.65 -5.02
C LEU A 274 -30.11 -5.06 -5.48
N GLU A 275 -31.16 -5.87 -5.56
CA GLU A 275 -32.53 -5.41 -5.83
C GLU A 275 -33.14 -4.66 -4.64
N GLY A 276 -32.83 -5.07 -3.40
CA GLY A 276 -33.41 -4.51 -2.18
C GLY A 276 -33.16 -3.00 -2.02
N ALA A 277 -32.07 -2.49 -2.60
CA ALA A 277 -31.76 -1.07 -2.65
C ALA A 277 -32.75 -0.26 -3.52
N ALA A 278 -33.32 -0.87 -4.55
CA ALA A 278 -34.19 -0.20 -5.53
C ALA A 278 -35.67 -0.60 -5.41
N ASN A 279 -35.95 -1.88 -5.14
CA ASN A 279 -37.29 -2.44 -5.12
C ASN A 279 -37.39 -3.61 -4.12
N LYS A 280 -37.90 -3.30 -2.93
CA LYS A 280 -38.09 -4.28 -1.84
C LYS A 280 -39.01 -5.44 -2.22
N ASN A 281 -40.04 -5.21 -3.04
CA ASN A 281 -40.95 -6.27 -3.48
C ASN A 281 -40.27 -7.25 -4.45
N SER A 282 -39.48 -6.72 -5.39
CA SER A 282 -38.63 -7.52 -6.27
C SER A 282 -37.64 -8.35 -5.44
N ALA A 283 -36.93 -7.70 -4.51
CA ALA A 283 -35.97 -8.37 -3.63
C ALA A 283 -36.59 -9.52 -2.83
N LEU A 284 -37.75 -9.30 -2.21
CA LEU A 284 -38.44 -10.32 -1.42
C LEU A 284 -38.77 -11.57 -2.25
N LYS A 285 -39.17 -11.41 -3.52
CA LYS A 285 -39.39 -12.53 -4.44
C LYS A 285 -38.12 -13.37 -4.60
N TYR A 286 -36.97 -12.73 -4.76
CA TYR A 286 -35.70 -13.43 -4.93
C TYR A 286 -35.14 -13.99 -3.62
N PHE A 287 -35.35 -13.35 -2.46
CA PHE A 287 -35.04 -13.97 -1.16
C PHE A 287 -35.84 -15.27 -0.95
N LYS A 288 -37.15 -15.26 -1.25
CA LYS A 288 -37.98 -16.46 -1.24
C LYS A 288 -37.47 -17.53 -2.19
N LEU A 289 -37.03 -17.14 -3.39
CA LEU A 289 -36.47 -18.08 -4.37
C LEU A 289 -35.12 -18.68 -3.91
N ALA A 290 -34.22 -17.87 -3.36
CA ALA A 290 -32.94 -18.34 -2.82
C ALA A 290 -33.14 -19.30 -1.64
N ALA A 291 -34.11 -19.02 -0.77
CA ALA A 291 -34.50 -19.91 0.31
C ALA A 291 -35.10 -21.23 -0.20
N LYS A 292 -35.89 -21.18 -1.29
CA LYS A 292 -36.40 -22.37 -1.97
C LYS A 292 -35.28 -23.22 -2.57
N TYR A 293 -34.22 -22.60 -3.08
CA TYR A 293 -33.00 -23.29 -3.52
C TYR A 293 -32.10 -23.76 -2.37
N GLY A 294 -32.50 -23.54 -1.11
CA GLY A 294 -31.81 -24.08 0.06
C GLY A 294 -30.65 -23.22 0.59
N PHE A 295 -30.55 -21.94 0.20
CA PHE A 295 -29.50 -21.08 0.74
C PHE A 295 -29.78 -20.73 2.21
N ALA A 296 -29.01 -21.29 3.14
CA ALA A 296 -29.21 -21.15 4.58
C ALA A 296 -29.38 -19.68 5.02
N LYS A 297 -28.51 -18.78 4.53
CA LYS A 297 -28.59 -17.34 4.83
C LYS A 297 -29.86 -16.67 4.30
N ALA A 298 -30.39 -17.09 3.14
CA ALA A 298 -31.67 -16.58 2.65
C ALA A 298 -32.85 -17.06 3.52
N VAL A 299 -32.81 -18.32 3.97
CA VAL A 299 -33.82 -18.87 4.89
C VAL A 299 -33.78 -18.10 6.22
N GLY A 300 -32.59 -17.81 6.74
CA GLY A 300 -32.40 -17.00 7.94
C GLY A 300 -32.94 -15.58 7.79
N TRP A 301 -32.55 -14.90 6.70
CA TRP A 301 -33.04 -13.56 6.36
C TRP A 301 -34.57 -13.50 6.28
N LEU A 302 -35.23 -14.52 5.72
CA LEU A 302 -36.70 -14.59 5.70
C LEU A 302 -37.28 -14.73 7.10
N GLY A 303 -36.62 -15.49 7.98
CA GLY A 303 -36.98 -15.57 9.40
C GLY A 303 -36.97 -14.20 10.05
N ASP A 304 -35.88 -13.46 9.90
CA ASP A 304 -35.77 -12.09 10.41
C ASP A 304 -36.84 -11.18 9.80
N TYR A 305 -37.05 -11.26 8.48
CA TYR A 305 -38.06 -10.48 7.76
C TYR A 305 -39.47 -10.70 8.32
N TYR A 306 -39.87 -11.95 8.53
CA TYR A 306 -41.19 -12.27 9.09
C TYR A 306 -41.35 -11.70 10.49
N SER A 307 -40.31 -11.79 11.32
CA SER A 307 -40.32 -11.16 12.65
C SER A 307 -40.42 -9.63 12.56
N CYS A 308 -39.67 -8.99 11.68
CA CYS A 308 -39.74 -7.54 11.46
C CYS A 308 -41.13 -7.08 11.00
N THR A 309 -41.89 -7.95 10.33
CA THR A 309 -43.28 -7.69 9.91
C THR A 309 -44.34 -8.14 10.93
N GLY A 310 -43.93 -8.69 12.07
CA GLY A 310 -44.80 -9.06 13.19
C GLY A 310 -45.21 -10.54 13.26
N ASP A 311 -44.76 -11.39 12.35
CA ASP A 311 -45.06 -12.83 12.34
C ASP A 311 -43.92 -13.65 12.97
N ASN A 312 -43.87 -13.60 14.30
CA ASN A 312 -42.81 -14.28 15.08
C ASN A 312 -42.93 -15.80 15.05
N GLU A 313 -44.12 -16.36 14.83
CA GLU A 313 -44.29 -17.81 14.73
C GLU A 313 -43.66 -18.33 13.44
N LEU A 314 -43.99 -17.70 12.30
CA LEU A 314 -43.38 -18.04 11.03
C LEU A 314 -41.87 -17.75 11.02
N ALA A 315 -41.45 -16.63 11.63
CA ALA A 315 -40.04 -16.29 11.80
C ALA A 315 -39.23 -17.44 12.42
N ARG A 316 -39.72 -17.99 13.55
CA ARG A 316 -39.06 -19.10 14.25
C ARG A 316 -38.97 -20.36 13.40
N GLN A 317 -40.01 -20.68 12.62
CA GLN A 317 -39.98 -21.83 11.71
C GLN A 317 -38.85 -21.68 10.67
N PHE A 318 -38.71 -20.49 10.08
CA PHE A 318 -37.63 -20.19 9.14
C PHE A 318 -36.26 -20.22 9.82
N LEU A 319 -36.10 -19.63 11.01
CA LEU A 319 -34.82 -19.61 11.72
C LEU A 319 -34.36 -21.00 12.19
N ILE A 320 -35.28 -21.83 12.70
CA ILE A 320 -34.98 -23.24 13.04
C ILE A 320 -34.55 -24.00 11.77
N ARG A 321 -35.20 -23.74 10.63
CA ARG A 321 -34.82 -24.34 9.36
C ARG A 321 -33.46 -23.84 8.88
N SER A 322 -33.16 -22.55 8.97
CA SER A 322 -31.87 -21.99 8.54
C SER A 322 -30.72 -22.51 9.40
N LYS A 323 -30.94 -22.67 10.71
CA LYS A 323 -30.02 -23.35 11.64
C LYS A 323 -29.68 -24.77 11.17
N LYS A 324 -30.69 -25.57 10.82
CA LYS A 324 -30.49 -26.94 10.29
C LYS A 324 -29.70 -26.95 8.98
N LEU A 325 -29.75 -25.87 8.20
CA LEU A 325 -28.98 -25.68 6.97
C LEU A 325 -27.58 -25.06 7.23
N GLY A 326 -27.21 -24.81 8.49
CA GLY A 326 -25.90 -24.29 8.87
C GLY A 326 -25.79 -22.76 8.91
N TYR A 327 -26.90 -22.01 8.98
CA TYR A 327 -26.82 -20.56 9.18
C TYR A 327 -26.44 -20.22 10.61
N VAL A 328 -25.23 -19.70 10.81
CA VAL A 328 -24.61 -19.50 12.13
C VAL A 328 -25.32 -18.45 13.00
N PHE A 329 -25.97 -17.45 12.39
CA PHE A 329 -26.64 -16.37 13.13
C PHE A 329 -28.11 -16.69 13.48
N ALA A 330 -28.59 -17.90 13.16
CA ALA A 330 -29.98 -18.28 13.44
C ALA A 330 -30.31 -18.28 14.94
N ASP A 331 -29.36 -18.69 15.78
CA ASP A 331 -29.54 -18.73 17.23
C ASP A 331 -29.61 -17.32 17.84
N ASP A 332 -28.79 -16.39 17.33
CA ASP A 332 -28.82 -14.99 17.75
C ASP A 332 -30.19 -14.36 17.46
N SER A 333 -30.68 -14.49 16.21
CA SER A 333 -32.01 -14.01 15.85
C SER A 333 -33.13 -14.63 16.70
N LEU A 334 -33.05 -15.92 17.00
CA LEU A 334 -34.03 -16.59 17.87
C LEU A 334 -34.01 -16.01 19.29
N GLY A 335 -32.81 -15.83 19.87
CA GLY A 335 -32.64 -15.23 21.19
C GLY A 335 -33.11 -13.79 21.26
N GLU A 336 -32.90 -13.01 20.19
CA GLU A 336 -33.41 -11.64 20.09
C GLU A 336 -34.93 -11.59 20.00
N ILE A 337 -35.57 -12.51 19.27
CA ILE A 337 -37.04 -12.63 19.27
C ILE A 337 -37.55 -13.00 20.66
N ASP A 338 -36.89 -13.92 21.37
CA ASP A 338 -37.25 -14.31 22.74
C ASP A 338 -37.13 -13.15 23.74
N THR A 339 -36.08 -12.35 23.62
CA THR A 339 -35.74 -11.30 24.58
C THR A 339 -36.46 -9.99 24.29
N TYR A 340 -36.51 -9.60 23.01
CA TYR A 340 -36.95 -8.26 22.57
C TYR A 340 -38.22 -8.30 21.71
N GLY A 341 -38.73 -9.49 21.38
CA GLY A 341 -39.88 -9.66 20.50
C GLY A 341 -39.58 -9.47 19.01
N ARG A 342 -38.35 -9.12 18.63
CA ARG A 342 -37.87 -8.97 17.24
C ARG A 342 -36.34 -8.88 17.16
N PRO A 343 -35.72 -9.22 16.01
CA PRO A 343 -34.28 -9.00 15.78
C PRO A 343 -33.88 -7.52 15.81
N ASN A 344 -32.63 -7.26 16.18
CA ASN A 344 -32.04 -5.91 16.19
C ASN A 344 -31.78 -5.35 14.78
N THR A 345 -31.84 -6.20 13.76
CA THR A 345 -31.69 -5.84 12.35
C THR A 345 -32.95 -5.26 11.73
N CYS A 346 -34.07 -5.23 12.47
CA CYS A 346 -35.33 -4.70 11.96
C CYS A 346 -35.30 -3.18 11.80
N ASP A 347 -35.71 -2.71 10.62
CA ASP A 347 -35.89 -1.30 10.26
C ASP A 347 -37.20 -1.13 9.49
N ASN A 348 -38.21 -0.55 10.14
CA ASN A 348 -39.49 -0.23 9.51
C ASN A 348 -40.09 -1.41 8.71
N GLY A 349 -40.12 -2.61 9.30
CA GLY A 349 -40.65 -3.81 8.65
C GLY A 349 -39.71 -4.44 7.60
N TRP A 350 -38.44 -4.08 7.61
CA TRP A 350 -37.41 -4.61 6.71
C TRP A 350 -36.16 -5.06 7.49
N VAL A 351 -35.39 -5.99 6.93
CA VAL A 351 -34.12 -6.43 7.52
C VAL A 351 -32.99 -5.57 6.96
N LYS A 352 -32.24 -4.87 7.81
CA LYS A 352 -31.02 -4.15 7.41
C LYS A 352 -30.02 -5.15 6.85
N ALA A 353 -29.35 -4.80 5.75
CA ALA A 353 -28.25 -5.61 5.25
C ALA A 353 -27.12 -5.61 6.29
N MET A 354 -26.82 -6.78 6.86
CA MET A 354 -25.62 -7.03 7.67
C MET A 354 -24.38 -7.20 6.79
#